data_AF-A0A6P2DGX4-F1
#
_entry.id   AF-A0A6P2DGX4-F1
#
_cell.length_a   1.000
_cell.length_b   1.000
_cell.length_c   1.000
_cell.angle_alpha   90.00
_cell.angle_beta   90.00
_cell.angle_gamma   90.00
#
_symmetry.space_group_name_H-M   'P 1'
#
loop_
_entity.id
_entity.type
_entity.pdbx_description
1 polymer ?
#
loop_
_entity_poly.entity_id
_entity_poly.type
_entity_poly.pdbx_seq_one_letter_code
_entity_poly.pdbx_strand_id
1 'polypeptide(L)' 'MLNPLARLRDARASNPSGATVPVFAGDVQDVCAPLDPKAPPVAALVELALPVERPGAQIRVPGAHLDKVIELASKKAN' A
#
# COMPACT_ATOMS: atom_id res chain seq x y z
N MET A 1 -15.14 -9.61 -5.35
CA MET A 1 -13.85 -8.94 -5.63
C MET A 1 -13.24 -8.55 -4.30
N LEU A 2 -11.99 -8.96 -4.00
CA LEU A 2 -11.28 -8.54 -2.79
C LEU A 2 -11.06 -7.02 -2.83
N ASN A 3 -11.20 -6.34 -1.69
CA ASN A 3 -10.93 -4.90 -1.62
C ASN A 3 -9.40 -4.63 -1.67
N PRO A 4 -8.98 -3.44 -2.12
CA PRO A 4 -7.55 -3.09 -2.22
C PRO A 4 -6.76 -3.31 -0.92
N LEU A 5 -7.36 -3.00 0.24
CA LEU A 5 -6.73 -3.22 1.54
C LEU A 5 -6.47 -4.70 1.85
N ALA A 6 -7.39 -5.60 1.51
CA ALA A 6 -7.20 -7.04 1.67
C ALA A 6 -6.07 -7.54 0.77
N ARG A 7 -6.00 -7.07 -0.48
CA ARG A 7 -4.90 -7.42 -1.39
C ARG A 7 -3.53 -6.99 -0.85
N LEU A 8 -3.44 -5.79 -0.28
CA LEU A 8 -2.20 -5.33 0.37
C LEU A 8 -1.85 -6.18 1.61
N ARG A 9 -2.85 -6.56 2.42
CA ARG A 9 -2.65 -7.47 3.57
C ARG A 9 -2.17 -8.85 3.12
N ASP A 10 -2.74 -9.41 2.06
CA ASP A 10 -2.35 -10.71 1.53
C ASP A 10 -0.93 -10.68 0.96
N ALA A 11 -0.57 -9.61 0.26
CA ALA A 11 0.79 -9.38 -0.23
C ALA A 11 1.80 -9.31 0.92
N ARG A 12 1.45 -8.62 2.01
CA ARG A 12 2.27 -8.56 3.22
C ARG A 12 2.33 -9.89 3.96
N ALA A 13 1.23 -10.62 4.07
CA ALA A 13 1.17 -11.93 4.70
C ALA A 13 2.00 -12.98 3.94
N SER A 14 2.06 -12.86 2.61
CA SER A 14 2.92 -13.68 1.75
C SER A 14 4.41 -13.34 1.86
N ASN A 15 4.74 -12.15 2.39
CA ASN A 15 6.12 -11.70 2.57
C ASN A 15 6.30 -10.94 3.91
N PRO A 16 6.13 -11.61 5.05
CA PRO A 16 5.99 -10.96 6.37
C PRO A 16 7.32 -10.35 6.86
N SER A 17 8.45 -10.91 6.45
CA SER A 17 9.79 -10.43 6.83
C SER A 17 10.50 -9.68 5.70
N GLY A 18 9.84 -9.49 4.54
CA GLY A 18 10.43 -8.82 3.39
C GLY A 18 10.71 -7.35 3.68
N ALA A 19 11.95 -6.92 3.42
CA ALA A 19 12.31 -5.50 3.44
C ALA A 19 11.51 -4.71 2.38
N THR A 20 11.21 -5.36 1.25
CA THR A 20 10.29 -4.85 0.23
C THR A 20 9.24 -5.90 -0.12
N VAL A 21 8.02 -5.43 -0.41
CA VAL A 21 6.86 -6.26 -0.72
C VAL A 21 6.34 -5.87 -2.11
N PRO A 22 6.12 -6.85 -3.01
CA PRO A 22 5.49 -6.58 -4.30
C PRO A 22 3.98 -6.36 -4.11
N VAL A 23 3.47 -5.22 -4.60
CA VAL A 23 2.05 -4.83 -4.51
C VAL A 23 1.62 -4.18 -5.82
N PHE A 24 0.32 -4.13 -6.10
CA PHE A 24 -0.17 -3.39 -7.27
C PHE A 24 -0.20 -1.88 -7.00
N ALA A 25 0.25 -1.10 -7.97
CA ALA A 25 0.25 0.36 -7.86
C ALA A 25 -1.16 0.91 -7.63
N GLY A 26 -2.17 0.36 -8.31
CA GLY A 26 -3.58 0.73 -8.12
C GLY A 26 -4.08 0.48 -6.69
N ASP A 27 -3.68 -0.63 -6.07
CA ASP A 27 -4.07 -0.93 -4.69
C ASP A 27 -3.47 0.08 -3.70
N VAL A 28 -2.23 0.49 -3.93
CA VAL A 28 -1.57 1.52 -3.12
C VAL A 28 -2.26 2.87 -3.31
N GLN A 29 -2.57 3.26 -4.55
CA GLN A 29 -3.28 4.51 -4.84
C GLN A 29 -4.66 4.54 -4.17
N ASP A 30 -5.45 3.47 -4.31
CA ASP A 30 -6.80 3.38 -3.73
C ASP A 30 -6.78 3.42 -2.20
N VAL A 31 -5.83 2.74 -1.56
CA VAL A 31 -5.72 2.69 -0.09
C VAL A 31 -5.13 3.98 0.47
N CYS A 32 -4.20 4.63 -0.24
CA CYS A 32 -3.58 5.87 0.22
C CYS A 32 -4.43 7.11 -0.08
N ALA A 33 -5.30 7.08 -1.11
CA ALA A 33 -6.16 8.20 -1.49
C ALA A 33 -6.98 8.80 -0.32
N PRO A 34 -7.61 8.00 0.57
CA PRO A 34 -8.32 8.54 1.72
C PRO A 34 -7.44 8.85 2.94
N LEU A 35 -6.12 8.59 2.91
CA LEU A 35 -5.23 8.79 4.06
C LEU A 35 -4.57 10.17 4.04
N ASP A 36 -3.99 10.58 5.17
CA ASP A 36 -3.24 11.84 5.25
C ASP A 36 -1.95 11.74 4.43
N PRO A 37 -1.80 12.52 3.34
CA PRO A 37 -0.60 12.50 2.52
C PRO A 37 0.64 13.05 3.25
N LYS A 38 0.47 13.75 4.38
CA LYS A 38 1.59 14.24 5.20
C LYS A 38 2.20 13.13 6.07
N ALA A 39 1.52 12.00 6.23
CA ALA A 39 2.09 10.86 6.93
C ALA A 39 3.26 10.31 6.12
N PRO A 40 4.50 10.27 6.68
CA PRO A 40 5.68 9.77 5.97
C PRO A 40 5.50 8.42 5.26
N PRO A 41 4.85 7.39 5.86
CA PRO A 41 4.65 6.12 5.15
C PRO A 41 3.69 6.25 3.97
N VAL A 42 2.67 7.10 4.04
CA VAL A 42 1.71 7.31 2.95
C VAL A 42 2.39 8.03 1.79
N ALA A 43 3.11 9.12 2.08
CA ALA A 43 3.86 9.87 1.06
C ALA A 43 4.84 8.97 0.29
N ALA A 44 5.64 8.18 1.00
CA ALA A 44 6.62 7.27 0.39
C ALA A 44 5.96 6.23 -0.53
N LEU A 45 4.80 5.68 -0.15
CA LEU A 45 4.09 4.72 -0.99
C LEU A 45 3.44 5.37 -2.22
N VAL A 46 2.87 6.57 -2.04
CA VAL A 46 2.24 7.34 -3.12
C VAL A 46 3.28 7.78 -4.14
N GLU A 47 4.46 8.23 -3.73
CA GLU A 47 5.57 8.59 -4.62
C GLU A 47 6.03 7.41 -5.49
N LEU A 48 5.98 6.18 -4.97
CA LEU A 48 6.32 4.98 -5.73
C LEU A 48 5.19 4.54 -6.67
N ALA A 49 3.93 4.81 -6.32
CA ALA A 49 2.76 4.33 -7.05
C ALA A 49 2.23 5.33 -8.10
N LEU A 50 2.35 6.64 -7.88
CA LEU A 50 1.85 7.68 -8.80
C LEU A 50 2.49 7.68 -10.19
N PRO A 51 3.82 7.46 -10.34
CA PRO A 51 4.46 7.47 -11.67
C PRO A 51 4.04 6.27 -12.54
N VAL A 52 3.35 5.28 -11.97
CA VAL A 52 2.99 4.06 -12.65
C VAL A 52 1.70 4.27 -13.44
N GLU A 53 1.84 4.40 -14.75
CA GLU A 53 0.74 4.66 -15.69
C GLU A 53 -0.32 3.54 -15.74
N ARG A 54 -0.01 2.35 -15.23
CA ARG A 54 -0.89 1.18 -15.24
C ARG A 54 -1.21 0.73 -13.81
N PRO A 55 -2.46 0.89 -13.32
CA PRO A 55 -2.87 0.44 -11.98
C PRO A 55 -2.59 -1.05 -11.72
N GLY A 56 -2.60 -1.89 -12.77
CA GLY A 56 -2.29 -3.32 -12.69
C GLY A 56 -0.80 -3.68 -12.67
N ALA A 57 0.11 -2.70 -12.73
CA ALA A 57 1.53 -2.97 -12.62
C ALA A 57 1.94 -3.19 -11.16
N GLN A 58 2.86 -4.13 -10.94
CA GLN A 58 3.42 -4.39 -9.62
C GLN A 58 4.61 -3.48 -9.34
N ILE A 59 4.60 -2.86 -8.17
CA ILE A 59 5.70 -2.08 -7.61
C ILE A 59 6.23 -2.76 -6.36
N ARG A 60 7.47 -2.45 -5.98
CA ARG A 60 8.05 -2.88 -4.72
C ARG A 60 8.02 -1.73 -3.73
N VAL A 61 7.38 -1.96 -2.60
CA VAL A 61 7.26 -0.96 -1.54
C VAL A 61 7.96 -1.41 -0.26
N PRO A 62 8.46 -0.50 0.58
CA PRO A 62 9.06 -0.88 1.86
C PRO A 62 8.03 -1.54 2.79
N GLY A 63 8.35 -2.73 3.32
CA GLY A 63 7.45 -3.51 4.16
C GLY A 63 6.99 -2.74 5.41
N ALA A 64 7.89 -1.99 6.04
CA ALA A 64 7.59 -1.18 7.22
C ALA A 64 6.57 -0.04 6.94
N HIS A 65 6.63 0.57 5.75
CA HIS A 65 5.66 1.60 5.36
C HIS A 65 4.32 0.97 5.00
N LEU A 66 4.33 -0.20 4.35
CA LEU A 66 3.13 -0.96 4.05
C LEU A 66 2.38 -1.37 5.32
N ASP A 67 3.07 -1.88 6.35
CA ASP A 67 2.47 -2.21 7.64
C ASP A 67 1.75 -1.02 8.27
N LYS A 68 2.39 0.15 8.24
CA LYS A 68 1.82 1.40 8.77
C LYS A 68 0.62 1.88 7.97
N VAL A 69 0.65 1.80 6.65
CA VAL A 69 -0.49 2.18 5.80
C VAL A 69 -1.67 1.23 6.03
N ILE A 70 -1.42 -0.07 6.15
CA ILE A 70 -2.45 -1.05 6.50
C ILE A 70 -3.06 -0.71 7.86
N GLU A 71 -2.25 -0.41 8.88
CA GLU A 71 -2.72 -0.01 10.21
C GLU A 71 -3.62 1.24 10.15
N LEU A 72 -3.19 2.29 9.45
CA LEU A 72 -3.92 3.55 9.29
C LEU A 72 -5.25 3.36 8.52
N ALA A 73 -5.22 2.62 7.41
CA ALA A 73 -6.42 2.31 6.63
C ALA A 73 -7.42 1.44 7.42
N SER A 74 -6.93 0.55 8.28
CA SER A 74 -7.77 -0.29 9.14
C SER A 74 -8.47 0.52 10.24
N LYS A 75 -7.79 1.52 10.81
CA LYS A 75 -8.34 2.39 11.86
C LYS A 75 -9.42 3.34 11.33
N LYS A 76 -9.34 3.74 10.06
CA LYS A 76 -10.34 4.63 9.44
C LYS A 76 -11.61 3.89 8.98
N ALA A 77 -11.52 2.56 8.79
CA ALA A 77 -12.65 1.73 8.39
C ALA A 77 -13.57 1.31 9.56
N ASN A 78 -13.27 1.78 10.77
CA ASN A 78 -13.97 1.50 12.02
C ASN A 78 -14.43 2.82 12.65
#